data_AF-A0A7C0YZJ2-F1
#
_entry.id   AF-A0A7C0YZJ2-F1
#
_cell.length_a   1.000
_cell.length_b   1.000
_cell.length_c   1.000
_cell.angle_alpha   90.00
_cell.angle_beta   90.00
_cell.angle_gamma   90.00
#
_symmetry.space_group_name_H-M   'P 1'
#
loop_
_entity.id
_entity.type
_entity.pdbx_description
1 polymer ?
#
loop_
_entity_poly.entity_id
_entity_poly.type
_entity_poly.pdbx_seq_one_letter_code
_entity_poly.pdbx_strand_id
1 'polypeptide(L)'
;MRIGFFVWEYPPAMVGGLGTYAEYITREFISLGQDVTVFTLNPGNLKTREVIKGVEIHRPLIADASNVFPMFVIDDLKRWGT
;
A
#
# COMPACT_ATOMS: atom_id res chain seq x y z
N MET A 1 15.95 9.66 -9.73
CA MET A 1 14.51 10.00 -9.83
C MET A 1 13.82 9.56 -8.54
N ARG A 2 12.64 10.12 -8.21
CA ARG A 2 11.85 9.70 -7.04
C ARG A 2 10.69 8.83 -7.51
N ILE A 3 10.52 7.65 -6.92
CA ILE A 3 9.53 6.64 -7.31
C ILE A 3 8.59 6.37 -6.14
N GLY A 4 7.30 6.61 -6.33
CA GLY A 4 6.25 6.15 -5.44
C GLY A 4 5.72 4.80 -5.92
N PHE A 5 5.99 3.74 -5.17
CA PHE A 5 5.63 2.37 -5.54
C PHE A 5 4.43 1.88 -4.73
N PHE A 6 3.28 1.72 -5.37
CA PHE A 6 2.04 1.32 -4.71
C PHE A 6 1.82 -0.19 -4.86
N VAL A 7 1.67 -0.89 -3.73
CA VAL A 7 1.54 -2.35 -3.72
C VAL A 7 0.73 -2.84 -2.54
N TRP A 8 -0.13 -3.83 -2.77
CA TRP A 8 -0.98 -4.40 -1.72
C TRP A 8 -0.18 -5.15 -0.64
N GLU A 9 0.82 -5.92 -1.06
CA GLU A 9 1.68 -6.73 -0.19
C GLU A 9 3.12 -6.23 -0.19
N TYR A 10 3.73 -6.19 0.98
CA TYR A 10 5.15 -5.92 1.13
C TYR A 10 5.63 -6.49 2.46
N PRO A 11 6.87 -7.02 2.56
CA PRO A 11 7.39 -7.56 3.80
C PRO A 11 7.14 -6.63 5.00
N PRO A 12 6.69 -7.15 6.14
CA PRO A 12 6.43 -8.57 6.44
C PRO A 12 5.04 -9.09 6.01
N ALA A 13 4.11 -8.21 5.60
CA ALA A 13 2.75 -8.61 5.22
C ALA A 13 2.71 -9.04 3.74
N MET A 14 2.83 -10.35 3.51
CA MET A 14 2.81 -10.96 2.17
C MET A 14 1.89 -12.17 2.14
N VAL A 15 1.19 -12.35 1.02
CA VAL A 15 0.25 -13.45 0.73
C VAL A 15 0.81 -14.33 -0.39
N GLY A 16 1.57 -13.78 -1.34
CA GLY A 16 2.15 -14.54 -2.44
C GLY A 16 3.27 -13.83 -3.20
N GLY A 17 3.44 -14.19 -4.47
CA GLY A 17 4.58 -13.76 -5.30
C GLY A 17 4.64 -12.26 -5.60
N LEU A 18 3.54 -11.53 -5.46
CA LEU A 18 3.47 -10.08 -5.67
C LEU A 18 4.34 -9.33 -4.65
N GLY A 19 4.24 -9.68 -3.36
CA GLY A 19 5.09 -9.10 -2.32
C GLY A 19 6.57 -9.43 -2.51
N THR A 20 6.87 -10.66 -2.95
CA THR A 20 8.23 -11.09 -3.29
C THR A 20 8.81 -10.24 -4.42
N TYR A 21 8.10 -10.11 -5.54
CA TYR A 21 8.56 -9.29 -6.67
C TYR A 21 8.76 -7.84 -6.25
N ALA A 22 7.80 -7.28 -5.51
CA ALA A 22 7.85 -5.91 -5.01
C ALA A 22 9.09 -5.67 -4.14
N GLU A 23 9.47 -6.59 -3.25
CA GLU A 23 10.69 -6.47 -2.45
C GLU A 23 11.95 -6.43 -3.33
N TYR A 24 12.04 -7.30 -4.33
CA TYR A 24 13.24 -7.36 -5.16
C TYR A 24 13.36 -6.14 -6.09
N ILE A 25 12.29 -5.78 -6.79
CA ILE A 25 12.35 -4.72 -7.80
C ILE A 25 12.61 -3.34 -7.18
N THR A 26 12.04 -3.05 -6.00
CA THR A 26 12.26 -1.77 -5.32
C THR A 26 13.70 -1.63 -4.85
N ARG A 27 14.33 -2.74 -4.45
CA ARG A 27 15.76 -2.78 -4.12
C ARG A 27 16.64 -2.57 -5.34
N GLU A 28 16.25 -3.11 -6.49
CA GLU A 28 16.98 -2.84 -7.74
C GLU A 28 16.85 -1.37 -8.18
N PHE A 29 15.70 -0.74 -7.94
CA PHE A 29 15.60 0.71 -8.17
C PHE A 29 16.54 1.51 -7.24
N ILE A 30 16.65 1.14 -5.96
CA ILE A 30 17.64 1.73 -5.06
C ILE A 30 19.07 1.48 -5.57
N SER A 31 19.39 0.27 -6.04
CA SER A 31 20.72 -0.08 -6.54
C SER A 31 21.12 0.74 -7.78
N LEU A 32 20.13 1.12 -8.59
CA LEU A 32 20.26 2.04 -9.74
C LEU A 32 20.26 3.53 -9.34
N GLY A 33 20.37 3.85 -8.04
CA GLY A 33 20.46 5.22 -7.54
C GLY A 33 19.14 5.99 -7.55
N GLN A 34 18.00 5.28 -7.59
CA GLN A 34 16.68 5.90 -7.46
C GLN A 34 16.31 6.04 -5.98
N ASP A 35 15.48 7.04 -5.66
CA ASP A 35 14.87 7.20 -4.35
C ASP A 35 13.47 6.57 -4.39
N VAL A 36 13.21 5.57 -3.55
CA VAL A 36 12.00 4.73 -3.62
C VAL A 36 11.24 4.76 -2.31
N THR A 37 9.98 5.18 -2.40
CA THR A 37 9.00 5.07 -1.31
C THR A 37 7.91 4.09 -1.70
N VAL A 38 7.75 3.03 -0.92
CA VAL A 38 6.71 2.02 -1.07
C VAL A 38 5.50 2.42 -0.23
N PHE A 39 4.33 2.47 -0.84
CA PHE A 39 3.05 2.61 -0.17
C PHE A 39 2.33 1.27 -0.20
N THR A 40 2.05 0.73 0.99
CA THR A 40 1.46 -0.59 1.14
C THR A 40 0.52 -0.66 2.33
N LEU A 41 -0.23 -1.73 2.47
CA LEU A 41 -1.25 -1.83 3.50
C LEU A 41 -0.67 -2.15 4.87
N ASN A 42 -1.34 -1.60 5.89
CA ASN A 42 -1.09 -1.93 7.28
C ASN A 42 -2.19 -2.88 7.78
N PRO A 43 -1.86 -4.11 8.20
CA PRO A 43 -2.84 -5.01 8.84
C PRO A 43 -3.21 -4.57 10.27
N GLY A 44 -2.71 -3.43 10.75
CA GLY A 44 -3.06 -2.81 12.04
C GLY A 44 -1.98 -2.97 13.11
N ASN A 45 -1.00 -3.85 12.91
CA ASN A 45 0.08 -4.13 13.87
C ASN A 45 1.48 -3.78 13.36
N LEU A 46 1.61 -3.20 12.16
CA LEU A 46 2.90 -2.81 11.58
C LEU A 46 3.18 -1.32 11.77
N LYS A 47 4.46 -0.95 11.69
CA LYS A 47 4.88 0.45 11.70
C LYS A 47 4.32 1.17 10.48
N THR A 48 3.82 2.39 10.71
CA THR A 48 3.29 3.26 9.65
C THR A 48 4.37 3.83 8.74
N ARG A 49 5.60 3.93 9.23
CA ARG A 49 6.78 4.30 8.44
C ARG A 49 8.00 3.53 8.92
N GLU A 50 8.76 2.98 8.00
CA GLU A 50 10.08 2.41 8.27
C GLU A 50 10.97 2.43 7.03
N VAL A 51 12.26 2.17 7.21
CA VAL A 51 13.22 2.02 6.11
C VAL A 51 13.81 0.62 6.20
N ILE A 52 13.66 -0.15 5.13
CA ILE A 52 14.22 -1.50 5.01
C ILE A 52 15.14 -1.53 3.80
N LYS A 53 16.41 -1.86 4.01
CA LYS A 53 17.42 -2.00 2.93
C LYS A 53 17.46 -0.77 1.99
N GLY A 54 17.30 0.43 2.55
CA GLY A 54 17.28 1.69 1.80
C GLY A 54 15.95 2.05 1.15
N VAL A 55 14.95 1.17 1.16
CA VAL A 55 13.59 1.46 0.69
C VAL A 55 12.78 2.06 1.82
N GLU A 56 12.23 3.24 1.59
CA GLU A 56 11.27 3.85 2.51
C GLU A 56 9.90 3.18 2.35
N ILE A 57 9.24 2.79 3.44
CA ILE A 57 7.97 2.09 3.41
C ILE A 57 6.96 2.82 4.27
N HIS A 58 5.82 3.16 3.68
CA HIS A 58 4.69 3.83 4.31
C HIS A 58 3.49 2.89 4.33
N ARG A 59 3.01 2.58 5.53
CA ARG A 59 1.85 1.73 5.79
C ARG A 59 0.79 2.49 6.57
N PRO A 60 -0.01 3.35 5.90
CA PRO A 60 -1.04 4.11 6.60
C PRO A 60 -2.01 3.16 7.31
N LEU A 61 -2.41 3.53 8.54
CA LEU A 61 -3.54 2.89 9.19
C LEU A 61 -4.81 3.35 8.48
N ILE A 62 -5.60 2.40 8.01
CA ILE A 62 -6.86 2.70 7.33
C ILE A 62 -7.88 3.09 8.40
N ALA A 63 -8.46 4.27 8.27
CA ALA A 63 -9.56 4.70 9.11
C ALA A 63 -10.83 3.93 8.72
N ASP A 64 -11.58 3.46 9.71
CA ASP A 64 -12.91 2.90 9.47
C ASP A 64 -13.86 4.02 9.02
N ALA A 65 -14.17 4.01 7.72
CA ALA A 65 -15.07 4.96 7.07
C ALA A 65 -16.50 4.40 6.90
N SER A 66 -16.82 3.27 7.54
CA SER A 66 -18.13 2.62 7.41
C SER A 66 -19.28 3.53 7.86
N ASN A 67 -19.01 4.44 8.80
CA ASN A 67 -19.99 5.42 9.30
C ASN A 67 -20.32 6.54 8.29
N VAL A 68 -19.41 6.85 7.37
CA VAL A 68 -19.62 7.89 6.35
C VAL A 68 -19.97 7.30 4.99
N PHE A 69 -19.73 6.01 4.76
CA PHE A 69 -20.06 5.30 3.52
C PHE A 69 -21.52 5.48 3.08
N PRO A 70 -22.54 5.41 3.96
CA PRO A 70 -23.91 5.69 3.56
C PRO A 70 -24.10 7.09 2.96
N MET A 71 -23.37 8.12 3.40
CA MET A 71 -23.56 9.47 2.88
C MET A 71 -23.14 9.63 1.41
N PHE A 72 -22.31 8.74 0.88
CA PHE A 72 -21.80 8.83 -0.50
C PHE A 72 -22.43 7.83 -1.46
N VAL A 73 -23.14 6.82 -0.95
CA VAL A 73 -23.49 5.60 -1.70
C VAL A 73 -25.01 5.44 -1.88
N ILE A 74 -25.80 6.38 -1.39
CA ILE A 74 -27.26 6.21 -1.31
C ILE A 74 -27.95 6.11 -2.68
N ASP A 75 -27.59 6.90 -3.69
CA ASP A 75 -28.42 6.96 -4.91
C ASP A 75 -27.97 6.04 -6.05
N ASP A 76 -26.66 5.95 -6.34
CA ASP A 76 -26.17 5.09 -7.43
C ASP A 76 -26.18 3.59 -7.06
N LEU A 77 -25.91 3.23 -5.79
CA LEU A 77 -25.95 1.83 -5.37
C LEU A 77 -27.38 1.29 -5.27
N LYS A 78 -28.35 2.13 -4.89
CA LYS A 78 -29.78 1.76 -4.89
C LYS A 78 -30.30 1.47 -6.30
N ARG A 79 -29.71 2.12 -7.32
CA ARG A 79 -30.11 1.95 -8.73
C ARG A 79 -29.34 0.83 -9.41
N TRP A 80 -28.32 0.25 -8.77
CA TRP A 80 -27.57 -0.84 -9.34
C TRP A 80 -28.37 -2.15 -9.23
N GLY A 81 -29.14 -2.46 -10.29
CA GLY A 81 -29.94 -3.68 -10.38
C GLY A 81 -31.40 -3.50 -10.82
N THR A 82 -31.83 -2.26 -11.08
CA THR A 82 -33.10 -1.90 -11.78
C THR A 82 -32.79 -1.04 -12.97
#